data_AF-A0A6A5WUW3-F1
#
_entry.id   AF-A0A6A5WUW3-F1
#
_cell.length_a   1.000
_cell.length_b   1.000
_cell.length_c   1.000
_cell.angle_alpha   90.00
_cell.angle_beta   90.00
_cell.angle_gamma   90.00
#
_symmetry.space_group_name_H-M   'P 1'
#
loop_
_entity.id
_entity.type
_entity.pdbx_description
1 polymer ?
#
loop_
_entity_poly.entity_id
_entity_poly.type
_entity_poly.pdbx_seq_one_letter_code
_entity_poly.pdbx_strand_id
1 'polypeptide(L)'
;LAATALALPAQVVSGNEVTGTTCLDPSIAFDSHDTNVAILSICGGIAGTIQKCGGNPTSTTGVSGTSKFTLDVTDAGSTINISKGRWERCVKAAQLTCPTGSFETTCLGGA
;
A
#
# COMPACT_ATOMS: atom_id res chain seq x y z
N LEU A 1 5.15 13.01 -31.81
CA LEU A 1 4.42 11.75 -31.57
C LEU A 1 4.00 11.75 -30.11
N ALA A 2 2.73 12.07 -29.82
CA ALA A 2 2.20 12.07 -28.46
C ALA A 2 1.79 10.64 -28.11
N ALA A 3 2.48 10.01 -27.15
CA ALA A 3 2.06 8.75 -26.59
C ALA A 3 0.83 9.02 -25.70
N THR A 4 -0.37 8.69 -26.18
CA THR A 4 -1.55 8.55 -25.33
C THR A 4 -1.29 7.42 -24.36
N ALA A 5 -0.93 7.77 -23.13
CA ALA A 5 -0.91 6.85 -22.01
C ALA A 5 -2.35 6.37 -21.77
N LEU A 6 -2.67 5.15 -22.20
CA LEU A 6 -3.87 4.45 -21.76
C LEU A 6 -3.72 4.25 -20.26
N ALA A 7 -4.46 5.03 -19.48
CA ALA A 7 -4.60 4.77 -18.05
C ALA A 7 -5.10 3.33 -17.90
N LEU A 8 -4.30 2.47 -17.27
CA LEU A 8 -4.75 1.14 -16.87
C LEU A 8 -6.03 1.30 -16.05
N PRO A 9 -7.03 0.40 -16.21
CA PRO A 9 -8.23 0.47 -15.41
C PRO A 9 -7.84 0.49 -13.93
N ALA A 10 -8.33 1.48 -13.20
CA ALA A 10 -8.14 1.55 -11.76
C ALA A 10 -8.66 0.24 -11.14
N GLN A 11 -7.81 -0.44 -10.38
CA GLN A 11 -8.20 -1.66 -9.68
C GLN A 11 -9.47 -1.40 -8.85
N VAL A 12 -10.53 -2.18 -9.10
CA VAL A 12 -11.75 -2.14 -8.30
C VAL A 12 -11.46 -2.81 -6.95
N VAL A 13 -11.72 -2.09 -5.86
CA VAL A 13 -11.62 -2.57 -4.47
C VAL A 13 -12.97 -2.48 -3.79
N SER A 14 -13.26 -3.41 -2.87
CA SER A 14 -14.59 -3.50 -2.23
C SER A 14 -14.58 -3.17 -0.74
N GLY A 15 -13.40 -2.95 -0.14
CA GLY A 15 -13.23 -2.79 1.31
C GLY A 15 -12.98 -4.13 2.03
N ASN A 16 -13.30 -5.26 1.41
CA ASN A 16 -13.12 -6.60 1.99
C ASN A 16 -11.65 -7.06 2.00
N GLU A 17 -10.75 -6.23 1.46
CA GLU A 17 -9.30 -6.45 1.49
C GLU A 17 -8.66 -6.09 2.82
N VAL A 18 -9.39 -5.41 3.69
CA VAL A 18 -8.88 -4.91 4.96
C VAL A 18 -9.83 -5.21 6.12
N THR A 19 -9.29 -5.17 7.34
CA THR A 19 -10.07 -5.16 8.57
C THR A 19 -9.45 -4.19 9.58
N GLY A 20 -10.25 -3.71 10.53
CA GLY A 20 -9.78 -2.85 11.62
C GLY A 20 -9.29 -1.47 11.19
N THR A 21 -9.68 -0.98 10.01
CA THR A 21 -9.21 0.32 9.51
C THR A 21 -9.59 1.45 10.47
N THR A 22 -8.60 2.20 10.91
CA THR A 22 -8.75 3.36 11.80
C THR A 22 -8.09 4.58 11.17
N CYS A 23 -8.82 5.69 11.06
CA CYS A 23 -8.26 6.95 10.58
C CYS A 23 -7.57 7.65 11.77
N LEU A 24 -6.27 7.92 11.64
CA LEU A 24 -5.45 8.44 12.73
C LEU A 24 -5.44 9.98 12.74
N ASP A 25 -5.19 10.59 11.58
CA ASP A 25 -5.26 12.04 11.41
C ASP A 25 -5.86 12.40 10.05
N PRO A 26 -7.18 12.68 9.99
CA PRO A 26 -7.87 13.00 8.74
C PRO A 26 -7.54 14.40 8.19
N SER A 27 -6.85 15.24 8.97
CA SER A 27 -6.52 16.62 8.58
C SER A 27 -5.34 16.71 7.61
N ILE A 28 -4.54 15.63 7.51
CA ILE A 28 -3.38 15.59 6.62
C ILE A 28 -3.84 15.44 5.17
N ALA A 29 -3.39 16.36 4.32
CA ALA A 29 -3.49 16.25 2.87
C ALA A 29 -2.16 15.73 2.31
N PHE A 30 -2.11 14.44 2.00
CA PHE A 30 -0.95 13.84 1.34
C PHE A 30 -0.95 14.16 -0.16
N ASP A 31 0.25 14.40 -0.71
CA ASP A 31 0.41 14.48 -2.14
C ASP A 31 0.18 13.11 -2.79
N SER A 32 -0.61 13.09 -3.87
CA SER A 32 -0.99 11.84 -4.53
C SER A 32 0.17 11.15 -5.26
N HIS A 33 1.13 11.92 -5.79
CA HIS A 33 2.30 11.36 -6.44
C HIS A 33 3.22 10.70 -5.41
N ASP A 34 3.56 11.42 -4.34
CA ASP A 34 4.35 10.90 -3.23
C ASP A 34 3.70 9.69 -2.56
N THR A 35 2.39 9.71 -2.38
CA THR A 35 1.66 8.56 -1.83
C THR A 35 1.82 7.33 -2.73
N ASN A 36 1.66 7.47 -4.04
CA ASN A 36 1.85 6.35 -4.97
C ASN A 36 3.29 5.85 -5.01
N VAL A 37 4.28 6.75 -4.94
CA VAL A 37 5.70 6.35 -4.87
C VAL A 37 5.97 5.62 -3.54
N ALA A 38 5.49 6.13 -2.41
CA ALA A 38 5.65 5.50 -1.10
C ALA A 38 5.03 4.09 -1.05
N ILE A 39 3.84 3.88 -1.63
CA ILE A 39 3.20 2.56 -1.77
C ILE A 39 4.14 1.59 -2.51
N LEU A 40 4.82 2.06 -3.56
CA LEU A 40 5.68 1.22 -4.41
C LEU A 40 7.10 1.03 -3.86
N SER A 41 7.52 1.84 -2.88
CA SER A 41 8.89 1.83 -2.33
C SER A 41 9.12 0.78 -1.24
N ILE A 42 8.09 0.04 -0.81
CA ILE A 42 8.28 -1.06 0.15
C ILE A 42 9.23 -2.12 -0.42
N CYS A 43 9.96 -2.79 0.47
CA CYS A 43 10.88 -3.89 0.18
C CYS A 43 11.99 -3.53 -0.82
N GLY A 44 12.45 -2.28 -0.77
CA GLY A 44 13.43 -1.72 -1.70
C GLY A 44 12.85 -1.39 -3.08
N GLY A 45 11.53 -1.49 -3.25
CA GLY A 45 10.82 -1.27 -4.50
C GLY A 45 10.09 -2.52 -4.99
N ILE A 46 8.77 -2.44 -5.03
CA ILE A 46 7.88 -3.45 -5.66
C ILE A 46 7.35 -2.97 -7.03
N ALA A 47 8.00 -1.95 -7.61
CA ALA A 47 7.80 -1.52 -8.99
C ALA A 47 8.78 -2.24 -9.95
N GLY A 48 8.44 -2.30 -11.24
CA GLY A 48 9.33 -2.89 -12.25
C GLY A 48 9.35 -4.43 -12.24
N THR A 49 10.51 -5.07 -12.42
CA THR A 49 10.65 -6.53 -12.50
C THR A 49 10.29 -7.27 -11.20
N ILE A 50 10.35 -6.55 -10.08
CA ILE A 50 9.93 -7.04 -8.77
C ILE A 50 8.44 -6.73 -8.62
N GLN A 51 7.60 -7.76 -8.59
CA GLN A 51 6.15 -7.66 -8.43
C GLN A 51 5.66 -8.22 -7.09
N LYS A 52 6.59 -8.49 -6.16
CA LYS A 52 6.31 -9.01 -4.82
C LYS A 52 7.31 -8.47 -3.80
N CYS A 53 6.81 -8.15 -2.62
CA CYS A 53 7.65 -8.10 -1.43
C CYS A 53 7.74 -9.51 -0.85
N GLY A 54 8.96 -10.04 -0.80
CA GLY A 54 9.26 -11.36 -0.26
C GLY A 54 10.72 -11.43 0.17
N GLY A 55 11.21 -12.61 0.52
CA GLY A 55 12.60 -12.76 1.01
C GLY A 55 12.73 -12.67 2.53
N ASN A 56 11.64 -12.98 3.24
CA ASN A 56 11.61 -13.12 4.68
C ASN A 56 11.76 -11.82 5.53
N PRO A 57 11.39 -10.60 5.07
CA PRO A 57 11.34 -9.47 5.98
C PRO A 57 10.12 -9.57 6.89
N THR A 58 10.25 -9.19 8.16
CA THR A 58 9.11 -9.08 9.10
C THR A 58 8.48 -7.70 9.10
N SER A 59 9.20 -6.71 8.58
CA SER A 59 8.78 -5.33 8.46
C SER A 59 9.39 -4.72 7.20
N THR A 60 8.67 -3.77 6.61
CA THR A 60 9.18 -2.97 5.51
C THR A 60 8.60 -1.57 5.54
N THR A 61 9.30 -0.61 4.95
CA THR A 61 8.86 0.78 4.88
C THR A 61 9.11 1.33 3.50
N GLY A 62 8.10 2.01 2.94
CA GLY A 62 8.21 2.83 1.75
C GLY A 62 7.94 4.30 2.10
N VAL A 63 8.76 5.20 1.57
CA VAL A 63 8.67 6.65 1.84
C VAL A 63 8.84 7.42 0.54
N SER A 64 8.07 8.49 0.37
CA SER A 64 8.29 9.56 -0.61
C SER A 64 7.67 10.85 -0.09
N GLY A 65 8.39 11.96 -0.17
CA GLY A 65 7.96 13.23 0.41
C GLY A 65 7.54 13.07 1.87
N THR A 66 6.30 13.42 2.19
CA THR A 66 5.70 13.26 3.53
C THR A 66 4.90 11.95 3.69
N SER A 67 4.71 11.19 2.62
CA SER A 67 3.96 9.94 2.64
C SER A 67 4.86 8.78 3.07
N LYS A 68 4.40 7.99 4.03
CA LYS A 68 5.08 6.82 4.56
C LYS A 68 4.10 5.67 4.75
N PHE A 69 4.48 4.49 4.28
CA PHE A 69 3.81 3.24 4.59
C PHE A 69 4.78 2.31 5.31
N THR A 70 4.40 1.84 6.48
CA THR A 70 5.04 0.71 7.15
C THR A 70 4.12 -0.50 7.02
N LEU A 71 4.67 -1.64 6.66
CA LEU A 71 3.97 -2.91 6.66
C LEU A 71 4.72 -3.88 7.56
N ASP A 72 4.03 -4.40 8.56
CA ASP A 72 4.54 -5.35 9.55
C ASP A 72 3.73 -6.64 9.49
N VAL A 73 4.36 -7.76 9.82
CA VAL A 73 3.64 -9.02 10.04
C VAL A 73 2.81 -8.96 11.31
N THR A 74 1.62 -9.53 11.28
CA THR A 74 0.74 -9.60 12.47
C THR A 74 1.11 -10.74 13.41
N ASP A 75 1.63 -11.85 12.86
CA ASP A 75 1.91 -13.06 13.62
C ASP A 75 3.42 -13.26 13.85
N ALA A 76 3.79 -13.59 15.07
CA ALA A 76 5.17 -13.88 15.42
C ALA A 76 5.70 -15.11 14.64
N GLY A 77 6.85 -14.96 14.00
CA GLY A 77 7.48 -16.01 13.19
C GLY A 77 7.01 -16.05 11.73
N SER A 78 6.00 -15.26 11.35
CA SER A 78 5.61 -15.04 9.96
C SER A 78 6.54 -14.05 9.28
N THR A 79 6.54 -14.05 7.96
CA THR A 79 7.27 -13.08 7.14
C THR A 79 6.44 -12.56 5.99
N ILE A 80 6.80 -11.36 5.54
CA ILE A 80 6.07 -10.68 4.47
C ILE A 80 6.29 -11.43 3.15
N ASN A 81 5.18 -11.82 2.53
CA ASN A 81 5.04 -12.43 1.22
C ASN A 81 3.76 -11.88 0.54
N ILE A 82 3.83 -10.62 0.11
CA ILE A 82 2.72 -9.90 -0.53
C ILE A 82 3.06 -9.50 -1.96
N SER A 83 2.13 -9.73 -2.90
CA SER A 83 2.29 -9.24 -4.28
C SER A 83 1.96 -7.75 -4.36
N LYS A 84 2.52 -7.06 -5.35
CA LYS A 84 2.24 -5.65 -5.64
C LYS A 84 0.73 -5.38 -5.69
N GLY A 85 0.00 -6.16 -6.50
CA GLY A 85 -1.44 -5.97 -6.67
C GLY A 85 -2.25 -6.22 -5.39
N ARG A 86 -1.80 -7.11 -4.50
CA ARG A 86 -2.48 -7.34 -3.22
C ARG A 86 -2.23 -6.18 -2.26
N TRP A 87 -1.00 -5.68 -2.19
CA TRP A 87 -0.64 -4.51 -1.39
C TRP A 87 -1.37 -3.24 -1.82
N GLU A 88 -1.36 -2.91 -3.12
CA GLU A 88 -2.07 -1.74 -3.66
C GLU A 88 -3.57 -1.78 -3.34
N ARG A 89 -4.18 -2.98 -3.43
CA ARG A 89 -5.59 -3.17 -3.09
C ARG A 89 -5.87 -3.02 -1.60
N CYS A 90 -4.98 -3.48 -0.72
CA CYS A 90 -5.10 -3.25 0.71
C CYS A 90 -5.11 -1.76 1.04
N VAL A 91 -4.14 -1.00 0.54
CA VAL A 91 -4.05 0.45 0.76
C VAL A 91 -5.30 1.17 0.23
N LYS A 92 -5.72 0.86 -1.00
CA LYS A 92 -6.93 1.45 -1.59
C LYS A 92 -8.20 1.12 -0.81
N ALA A 93 -8.32 -0.11 -0.32
CA ALA A 93 -9.47 -0.52 0.48
C ALA A 93 -9.53 0.21 1.82
N ALA A 94 -8.38 0.45 2.47
CA ALA A 94 -8.33 1.30 3.67
C ALA A 94 -8.70 2.75 3.37
N GLN A 95 -8.29 3.27 2.21
CA GLN A 95 -8.66 4.62 1.76
C GLN A 95 -10.15 4.78 1.44
N LEU A 96 -10.91 3.70 1.20
CA LEU A 96 -12.36 3.78 1.13
C LEU A 96 -12.99 4.17 2.48
N THR A 97 -12.35 3.79 3.59
CA THR A 97 -12.75 4.17 4.95
C THR A 97 -12.14 5.52 5.37
N CYS A 98 -10.86 5.74 5.05
CA CYS A 98 -10.11 6.94 5.38
C CYS A 98 -9.67 7.65 4.08
N PRO A 99 -10.56 8.44 3.45
CA PRO A 99 -10.29 9.04 2.13
C PRO A 99 -9.19 10.11 2.16
N THR A 100 -8.93 10.68 3.33
CA THR A 100 -7.83 11.61 3.59
C THR A 100 -7.10 11.20 4.85
N GLY A 101 -5.91 11.76 5.05
CA GLY A 101 -5.18 11.56 6.27
C GLY A 101 -4.40 10.26 6.36
N SER A 102 -3.84 10.02 7.55
CA SER A 102 -3.14 8.79 7.89
C SER A 102 -4.12 7.75 8.43
N PHE A 103 -3.78 6.47 8.25
CA PHE A 103 -4.60 5.36 8.73
C PHE A 103 -3.73 4.20 9.21
N GLU A 104 -4.34 3.34 10.00
CA GLU A 104 -3.83 2.02 10.36
C GLU A 104 -4.87 0.97 9.95
N THR A 105 -4.43 -0.19 9.46
CA THR A 105 -5.31 -1.25 8.98
C THR A 105 -4.59 -2.59 8.94
N THR A 106 -5.35 -3.68 8.92
CA THR A 106 -4.83 -5.03 8.67
C THR A 106 -5.20 -5.49 7.26
N CYS A 107 -4.20 -5.79 6.44
CA CYS A 107 -4.40 -6.38 5.12
C CYS A 107 -4.83 -7.85 5.22
N LEU A 108 -5.96 -8.21 4.60
CA LEU A 108 -6.46 -9.59 4.58
C LEU A 108 -5.85 -10.41 3.43
N GLY A 109 -5.52 -11.67 3.73
CA GLY A 109 -5.01 -12.63 2.76
C GLY A 109 -3.51 -12.53 2.48
N GLY A 110 -2.73 -12.07 3.47
CA GLY A 110 -1.26 -12.11 3.48
C GLY A 110 -0.63 -10.73 3.32
N ALA A 111 -0.09 -10.23 4.43
CA ALA A 111 1.23 -9.61 4.46
C ALA A 111 2.22 -10.74 4.74
#